data_AF-A0A934KCN4-F1
#
_entry.id   AF-A0A934KCN4-F1
#
_cell.length_a   1.000
_cell.length_b   1.000
_cell.length_c   1.000
_cell.angle_alpha   90.00
_cell.angle_beta   90.00
_cell.angle_gamma   90.00
#
_symmetry.space_group_name_H-M   'P 1'
#
loop_
_entity.id
_entity.type
_entity.pdbx_description
1 polymer ?
#
loop_
_entity_poly.entity_id
_entity_poly.type
_entity_poly.pdbx_seq_one_letter_code
_entity_poly.pdbx_strand_id
1 'polypeptide(L)'
;MPNRGGACTAASVLAALGLLGLKSLPELGAVTLALGARDAYGPPGLLDYFGLPRRRARLDRRIEALAGAQGLAIRSRTRPALPGLPVRPAKDELLVANLAWGQEKPGLYGTWGWNILRPQTYSTGGHSVLLIAVEGRQWLVLDPNHPGLQRWPRPGLVVTLTRIHRLLDRAA
;
A
#
# COMPACT_ATOMS: atom_id res chain seq x y z
N MET A 1 -14.80 1.96 7.27
CA MET A 1 -14.61 3.35 7.72
C MET A 1 -13.53 4.00 6.85
N PRO A 2 -13.66 5.28 6.46
CA PRO A 2 -12.58 5.99 5.79
C PRO A 2 -11.35 6.05 6.69
N ASN A 3 -10.16 5.90 6.10
CA ASN A 3 -8.89 5.92 6.80
C ASN A 3 -8.69 7.26 7.54
N ARG A 4 -8.49 7.21 8.87
CA ARG A 4 -8.27 8.37 9.73
C ARG A 4 -6.77 8.57 10.00
N GLY A 5 -5.98 8.92 8.99
CA GLY A 5 -4.56 9.24 9.14
C GLY A 5 -3.60 8.29 8.39
N GLY A 6 -2.39 8.12 8.92
CA GLY A 6 -1.26 7.44 8.25
C GLY A 6 -1.42 5.94 7.99
N ALA A 7 -2.60 5.36 8.20
CA ALA A 7 -2.86 3.93 8.00
C ALA A 7 -3.11 3.52 6.53
N CYS A 8 -2.82 4.39 5.55
CA CYS A 8 -3.09 4.11 4.13
C CYS A 8 -2.36 2.84 3.65
N THR A 9 -1.11 2.62 4.05
CA THR A 9 -0.38 1.37 3.74
C THR A 9 -1.09 0.15 4.31
N ALA A 10 -1.51 0.21 5.58
CA ALA A 10 -2.20 -0.90 6.24
C ALA A 10 -3.55 -1.20 5.57
N ALA A 11 -4.32 -0.17 5.24
CA ALA A 11 -5.59 -0.32 4.55
C ALA A 11 -5.42 -0.91 3.14
N SER A 12 -4.45 -0.44 2.36
CA SER A 12 -4.15 -1.01 1.03
C SER A 12 -3.65 -2.45 1.11
N VAL A 13 -2.81 -2.79 2.09
CA VAL A 13 -2.36 -4.17 2.34
C VAL A 13 -3.55 -5.05 2.71
N LEU A 14 -4.41 -4.62 3.64
CA LEU A 14 -5.60 -5.39 4.02
C LEU A 14 -6.55 -5.63 2.84
N ALA A 15 -6.81 -4.60 2.03
CA ALA A 15 -7.61 -4.72 0.82
C ALA A 15 -6.97 -5.75 -0.14
N ALA A 16 -5.65 -5.71 -0.32
CA ALA A 16 -4.94 -6.68 -1.14
C ALA A 16 -5.09 -8.12 -0.59
N LEU A 17 -4.85 -8.32 0.71
CA LEU A 17 -4.98 -9.65 1.31
C LEU A 17 -6.42 -10.18 1.22
N GLY A 18 -7.43 -9.32 1.43
CA GLY A 18 -8.84 -9.67 1.24
C GLY A 18 -9.12 -10.18 -0.18
N LEU A 19 -8.63 -9.46 -1.20
CA LEU A 19 -8.77 -9.86 -2.61
C LEU A 19 -8.00 -11.16 -2.93
N LEU A 20 -6.92 -11.47 -2.21
CA LEU A 20 -6.18 -12.74 -2.34
C LEU A 20 -6.83 -13.91 -1.59
N GLY A 21 -7.91 -13.66 -0.84
CA GLY A 21 -8.72 -14.69 -0.18
C GLY A 21 -8.59 -14.72 1.35
N LEU A 22 -8.11 -13.65 1.98
CA LEU A 22 -8.13 -13.53 3.43
C LEU A 22 -9.59 -13.46 3.93
N LYS A 23 -10.03 -14.48 4.68
CA LYS A 23 -11.46 -14.65 5.07
C LYS A 23 -11.92 -13.68 6.14
N SER A 24 -11.06 -13.36 7.10
CA SER A 24 -11.31 -12.41 8.17
C SER A 24 -10.26 -11.31 8.12
N LEU A 25 -10.71 -10.07 8.00
CA LEU A 25 -9.83 -8.91 8.00
C LEU A 25 -9.61 -8.48 9.45
N PRO A 26 -8.36 -8.49 9.96
CA PRO A 26 -8.05 -7.95 11.27
C PRO A 26 -8.41 -6.46 11.39
N GLU A 27 -8.54 -5.99 12.63
CA GLU A 27 -8.76 -4.57 12.92
C GLU A 27 -7.61 -3.70 12.41
N LEU A 28 -7.93 -2.55 11.80
CA LEU A 28 -6.97 -1.71 11.08
C LEU A 28 -5.85 -1.17 11.98
N GLY A 29 -6.17 -0.72 13.19
CA GLY A 29 -5.20 -0.29 14.19
C GLY A 29 -4.22 -1.40 14.55
N ALA A 30 -4.70 -2.62 14.79
CA ALA A 30 -3.84 -3.78 15.06
C ALA A 30 -2.91 -4.08 13.87
N VAL A 31 -3.40 -3.97 12.63
CA VAL A 31 -2.57 -4.16 11.44
C VAL A 31 -1.50 -3.08 11.31
N THR A 32 -1.81 -1.82 11.63
CA THR A 32 -0.81 -0.74 11.54
C THR A 32 0.40 -1.04 12.43
N LEU A 33 0.16 -1.51 13.66
CA LEU A 33 1.20 -1.94 14.59
C LEU A 33 1.97 -3.15 14.06
N ALA A 34 1.26 -4.16 13.53
CA ALA A 34 1.90 -5.34 12.95
C ALA A 34 2.80 -5.02 11.75
N LEU A 35 2.46 -3.98 10.97
CA LEU A 35 3.27 -3.50 9.85
C LEU A 35 4.42 -2.56 10.28
N GLY A 36 4.43 -2.14 11.55
CA GLY A 36 5.53 -1.40 12.18
C GLY A 36 5.30 0.07 12.44
N ALA A 37 4.04 0.49 12.49
CA ALA A 37 3.72 1.78 13.09
C ALA A 37 4.09 1.79 14.58
N ARG A 38 4.42 2.97 15.10
CA ARG A 38 4.65 3.17 16.55
C ARG A 38 3.35 3.16 17.34
N ASP A 39 2.29 3.71 16.74
CA ASP A 39 0.98 3.90 17.33
C ASP A 39 -0.10 3.35 16.40
N ALA A 40 -1.26 3.00 16.97
CA ALA A 40 -2.40 2.56 16.19
C ALA A 40 -2.84 3.64 15.18
N TYR A 41 -3.19 3.21 13.97
CA TYR A 41 -3.55 4.08 12.83
C TYR A 41 -2.39 4.93 12.28
N GLY A 42 -1.14 4.64 12.69
CA GLY A 42 0.07 5.26 12.13
C GLY A 42 0.62 4.54 10.88
N PRO A 43 1.57 5.18 10.18
CA PRO A 43 2.29 4.55 9.07
C PRO A 43 3.47 3.69 9.59
N PRO A 44 3.89 2.67 8.84
CA PRO A 44 5.21 2.05 9.02
C PRO A 44 6.35 3.08 8.93
N GLY A 45 7.48 2.79 9.54
CA GLY A 45 8.66 3.66 9.42
C GLY A 45 9.18 3.72 7.99
N LEU A 46 9.74 4.86 7.56
CA LEU A 46 10.25 5.04 6.19
C LEU A 46 11.25 3.95 5.76
N LEU A 47 12.13 3.53 6.68
CA LEU A 47 13.12 2.48 6.40
C LEU A 47 12.50 1.09 6.25
N ASP A 48 11.26 0.87 6.67
CA ASP A 48 10.61 -0.43 6.55
C ASP A 48 10.24 -0.76 5.09
N TYR A 49 10.10 0.26 4.24
CA TYR A 49 9.84 0.13 2.80
C TYR A 49 11.10 -0.22 1.99
N PHE A 50 12.30 -0.08 2.57
CA PHE A 50 13.56 -0.31 1.87
C PHE A 50 14.23 -1.60 2.33
N GLY A 51 14.60 -2.43 1.35
CA GLY A 51 15.53 -3.54 1.55
C GLY A 51 16.97 -3.07 1.34
N LEU A 52 17.89 -3.49 2.21
CA LEU A 52 19.33 -3.38 1.95
C LEU A 52 19.74 -4.39 0.86
N PRO A 53 20.90 -4.23 0.19
CA PRO A 53 21.43 -5.26 -0.71
C PRO A 53 21.44 -6.63 -0.03
N ARG A 54 20.85 -7.64 -0.70
CA ARG A 54 20.67 -9.02 -0.20
C ARG A 54 19.72 -9.18 1.00
N ARG A 55 19.01 -8.13 1.43
CA ARG A 55 17.99 -8.19 2.48
C ARG A 55 16.65 -7.67 1.96
N ARG A 56 15.58 -8.37 2.31
CA ARG A 56 14.21 -7.96 1.99
C ARG A 56 13.78 -6.80 2.89
N ALA A 57 12.86 -5.97 2.42
CA ALA A 57 12.28 -4.89 3.21
C ALA A 57 11.60 -5.48 4.46
N ARG A 58 11.65 -4.76 5.59
CA ARG A 58 11.00 -5.23 6.83
C ARG A 58 9.49 -5.33 6.65
N LEU A 59 8.92 -4.39 5.90
CA LEU A 59 7.51 -4.39 5.51
C LEU A 59 7.10 -5.71 4.84
N ASP A 60 7.91 -6.23 3.91
CA ASP A 60 7.60 -7.47 3.21
C ASP A 60 7.40 -8.66 4.16
N ARG A 61 8.30 -8.80 5.13
CA ARG A 61 8.26 -9.89 6.11
C ARG A 61 7.06 -9.75 7.05
N ARG A 62 6.71 -8.52 7.42
CA ARG A 62 5.56 -8.25 8.28
C ARG A 62 4.24 -8.51 7.57
N ILE A 63 4.12 -8.15 6.29
CA ILE A 63 2.96 -8.48 5.46
C ILE A 63 2.78 -10.00 5.37
N GLU A 64 3.87 -10.75 5.15
CA GLU A 64 3.83 -12.21 5.11
C GLU A 64 3.46 -12.84 6.45
N ALA A 65 4.03 -12.35 7.55
CA ALA A 65 3.70 -12.84 8.89
C ALA A 65 2.23 -12.58 9.23
N LEU A 66 1.70 -11.39 8.89
CA LEU A 66 0.30 -11.03 9.09
C LEU A 66 -0.64 -11.96 8.31
N ALA A 67 -0.35 -12.22 7.04
CA ALA A 67 -1.15 -13.12 6.23
C ALA A 67 -1.03 -14.59 6.71
N GLY A 68 0.17 -15.03 7.06
CA GLY A 68 0.45 -16.38 7.57
C GLY A 68 -0.25 -16.67 8.89
N ALA A 69 -0.33 -15.69 9.80
CA ALA A 69 -1.09 -15.81 11.05
C ALA A 69 -2.59 -16.08 10.83
N GLN A 70 -3.09 -15.79 9.62
CA GLN A 70 -4.47 -15.97 9.20
C GLN A 70 -4.63 -17.12 8.17
N GLY A 71 -3.61 -17.97 8.02
CA GLY A 71 -3.64 -19.12 7.12
C GLY A 71 -3.54 -18.78 5.63
N LEU A 72 -3.10 -17.57 5.27
CA LEU A 72 -2.92 -17.16 3.87
C LEU A 72 -1.44 -17.13 3.51
N ALA A 73 -1.00 -18.10 2.69
CA ALA A 73 0.36 -18.15 2.17
C ALA A 73 0.55 -17.15 1.02
N ILE A 74 1.39 -16.15 1.23
CA ILE A 74 1.75 -15.14 0.24
C ILE A 74 3.25 -14.90 0.21
N ARG A 75 3.67 -14.13 -0.77
CA ARG A 75 4.99 -13.54 -0.84
C ARG A 75 4.89 -12.08 -1.20
N SER A 76 5.57 -11.25 -0.42
CA SER A 76 5.61 -9.80 -0.59
C SER A 76 6.98 -9.33 -1.07
N ARG A 77 7.03 -8.32 -1.92
CA ARG A 77 8.29 -7.73 -2.39
C ARG A 77 8.15 -6.25 -2.68
N THR A 78 8.74 -5.43 -1.82
CA THR A 78 8.83 -3.98 -2.00
C THR A 78 10.09 -3.62 -2.77
N ARG A 79 9.94 -2.83 -3.83
CA ARG A 79 11.04 -2.35 -4.68
C ARG A 79 10.86 -0.89 -5.05
N PRO A 80 11.95 -0.14 -5.23
CA PRO A 80 11.87 1.18 -5.83
C PRO A 80 11.17 1.14 -7.20
N ALA A 81 10.32 2.13 -7.46
CA ALA A 81 9.76 2.33 -8.79
C ALA A 81 10.60 3.40 -9.49
N LEU A 82 11.16 3.06 -10.66
CA LEU A 82 11.94 4.01 -11.45
C LEU A 82 11.03 4.70 -12.47
N PRO A 83 11.20 6.02 -12.68
CA PRO A 83 10.55 6.72 -13.78
C PRO A 83 10.81 5.99 -15.11
N GLY A 84 9.77 5.89 -15.95
CA GLY A 84 9.86 5.27 -17.28
C GLY A 84 9.74 3.74 -17.30
N LEU A 85 9.94 3.02 -16.19
CA LEU A 85 9.73 1.56 -16.19
C LEU A 85 8.23 1.22 -16.22
N PRO A 86 7.77 0.31 -17.10
CA PRO A 86 6.38 -0.09 -17.13
C PRO A 86 6.01 -0.87 -15.87
N VAL A 87 4.88 -0.52 -15.24
CA VAL A 87 4.29 -1.29 -14.15
C VAL A 87 3.34 -2.32 -14.78
N ARG A 88 3.64 -3.60 -14.62
CA ARG A 88 2.82 -4.70 -15.12
C ARG A 88 2.50 -5.66 -13.97
N PRO A 89 1.28 -5.61 -13.38
CA PRO A 89 0.83 -6.65 -12.47
C PRO A 89 0.85 -8.01 -13.17
N ALA A 90 1.35 -9.04 -12.50
CA ALA A 90 1.19 -10.42 -12.95
C ALA A 90 -0.23 -10.93 -12.63
N LYS A 91 -0.61 -12.06 -13.23
CA LYS A 91 -1.83 -12.77 -12.84
C LYS A 91 -1.72 -13.17 -11.35
N ASP A 92 -2.79 -12.93 -10.59
CA ASP A 92 -2.87 -13.22 -9.14
C ASP A 92 -1.87 -12.43 -8.27
N GLU A 93 -1.40 -11.29 -8.78
CA GLU A 93 -0.56 -10.33 -8.07
C GLU A 93 -1.32 -9.03 -7.82
N LEU A 94 -1.20 -8.51 -6.60
CA LEU A 94 -1.70 -7.20 -6.22
C LEU A 94 -0.54 -6.27 -5.89
N LEU A 95 -0.71 -5.00 -6.25
CA LEU A 95 0.33 -3.99 -6.15
C LEU A 95 -0.11 -2.87 -5.21
N VAL A 96 0.59 -2.68 -4.09
CA VAL A 96 0.45 -1.47 -3.29
C VAL A 96 1.49 -0.45 -3.77
N ALA A 97 1.04 0.68 -4.29
CA ALA A 97 1.90 1.77 -4.73
C ALA A 97 2.11 2.76 -3.59
N ASN A 98 3.36 2.87 -3.14
CA ASN A 98 3.76 3.84 -2.11
C ASN A 98 4.36 5.07 -2.82
N LEU A 99 3.60 6.16 -2.79
CA LEU A 99 3.86 7.40 -3.50
C LEU A 99 4.65 8.34 -2.59
N ALA A 100 5.72 8.98 -3.07
CA ALA A 100 6.18 10.21 -2.44
C ALA A 100 5.39 11.35 -3.05
N TRP A 101 4.88 12.21 -2.19
CA TRP A 101 4.30 13.48 -2.58
C TRP A 101 3.06 13.35 -3.48
N GLY A 102 1.93 13.16 -2.81
CA GLY A 102 0.68 13.87 -3.08
C GLY A 102 0.25 14.01 -4.53
N GLN A 103 -0.05 12.93 -5.25
CA GLN A 103 -1.19 13.02 -6.17
C GLN A 103 -2.44 12.65 -5.39
N GLU A 104 -3.25 13.66 -5.11
CA GLU A 104 -4.46 13.55 -4.28
C GLU A 104 -5.64 13.03 -5.09
N LYS A 105 -5.68 13.39 -6.38
CA LYS A 105 -6.66 12.99 -7.39
C LYS A 105 -6.08 13.26 -8.79
N PRO A 106 -6.72 12.79 -9.88
CA PRO A 106 -6.24 13.05 -11.24
C PRO A 106 -5.88 14.51 -11.51
N GLY A 107 -4.61 14.77 -11.85
CA GLY A 107 -4.13 16.09 -12.25
C GLY A 107 -3.96 17.11 -11.12
N LEU A 108 -4.17 16.74 -9.86
CA LEU A 108 -3.97 17.62 -8.71
C LEU A 108 -2.92 17.05 -7.77
N TYR A 109 -1.84 17.81 -7.64
CA TYR A 109 -0.75 17.53 -6.72
C TYR A 109 -0.89 18.42 -5.48
N GLY A 110 -0.93 17.83 -4.30
CA GLY A 110 -1.17 18.57 -3.06
C GLY A 110 -1.07 17.73 -1.79
N THR A 111 -1.25 18.40 -0.65
CA THR A 111 -1.26 17.85 0.71
C THR A 111 -2.65 17.94 1.36
N TRP A 112 -3.59 17.04 1.09
CA TRP A 112 -4.80 16.93 1.91
C TRP A 112 -4.49 16.23 3.24
N GLY A 113 -4.50 17.04 4.31
CA GLY A 113 -5.18 16.68 5.55
C GLY A 113 -6.62 17.20 5.51
N TRP A 114 -7.57 16.47 6.11
CA TRP A 114 -8.89 17.03 6.45
C TRP A 114 -8.68 18.00 7.63
N ASN A 115 -9.16 19.26 7.56
CA ASN A 115 -8.78 20.30 8.52
C ASN A 115 -10.01 21.09 8.98
N ILE A 116 -10.08 21.49 10.25
CA ILE A 116 -11.09 22.47 10.71
C ILE A 116 -10.48 23.62 11.52
N LEU A 117 -9.45 23.42 12.34
CA LEU A 117 -8.77 24.48 13.10
C LEU A 117 -7.34 24.03 13.45
N ARG A 118 -6.31 24.78 12.98
CA ARG A 118 -4.88 24.83 13.46
C ARG A 118 -3.77 24.18 12.58
N PRO A 119 -2.55 24.76 12.58
CA PRO A 119 -1.57 24.70 11.47
C PRO A 119 -0.28 23.87 11.76
N GLN A 120 -0.29 22.84 12.63
CA GLN A 120 0.95 22.18 13.11
C GLN A 120 1.30 20.76 12.58
N THR A 121 0.56 20.15 11.65
CA THR A 121 0.98 18.83 11.12
C THR A 121 0.82 18.75 9.61
N TYR A 122 1.73 19.41 8.89
CA TYR A 122 2.09 18.97 7.55
C TYR A 122 2.43 17.47 7.60
N SER A 123 1.56 16.60 7.09
CA SER A 123 2.04 15.34 6.56
C SER A 123 2.51 15.62 5.14
N THR A 124 3.78 16.00 5.02
CA THR A 124 4.60 15.80 3.81
C THR A 124 4.84 14.31 3.53
N GLY A 125 4.08 13.41 4.17
CA GLY A 125 4.23 11.97 4.12
C GLY A 125 3.65 11.37 2.85
N GLY A 126 4.31 10.33 2.36
CA GLY A 126 3.83 9.55 1.23
C GLY A 126 2.44 8.95 1.46
N HIS A 127 1.77 8.61 0.37
CA HIS A 127 0.45 7.95 0.38
C HIS A 127 0.56 6.55 -0.22
N SER A 128 -0.30 5.64 0.21
CA SER A 128 -0.36 4.29 -0.35
C SER A 128 -1.73 4.02 -0.93
N VAL A 129 -1.75 3.50 -2.16
CA VAL A 129 -2.97 3.07 -2.84
C VAL A 129 -2.80 1.65 -3.34
N LEU A 130 -3.91 0.92 -3.45
CA LEU A 130 -3.93 -0.39 -4.09
C LEU A 130 -4.16 -0.21 -5.59
N LEU A 131 -3.23 -0.65 -6.41
CA LEU A 131 -3.31 -0.63 -7.87
C LEU A 131 -4.01 -1.91 -8.35
N ILE A 132 -5.20 -1.75 -8.92
CA ILE A 132 -6.08 -2.82 -9.41
C ILE A 132 -5.75 -3.17 -10.86
N ALA A 133 -5.55 -2.16 -11.71
CA ALA A 133 -5.22 -2.36 -13.11
C ALA A 133 -4.35 -1.22 -13.68
N VAL A 134 -3.63 -1.51 -14.75
CA VAL A 134 -2.89 -0.51 -15.55
C VAL A 134 -3.51 -0.50 -16.95
N GLU A 135 -4.24 0.57 -17.26
CA GLU A 135 -4.98 0.78 -18.51
C GLU A 135 -4.24 1.81 -19.37
N GLY A 136 -3.30 1.34 -20.19
CA GLY A 136 -2.45 2.22 -21.00
C GLY A 136 -1.59 3.16 -20.15
N ARG A 137 -1.92 4.45 -20.14
CA ARG A 137 -1.25 5.49 -19.31
C ARG A 137 -1.99 5.80 -18.01
N GLN A 138 -3.06 5.08 -17.71
CA GLN A 138 -3.88 5.28 -16.52
C GLN A 138 -3.78 4.09 -15.57
N TRP A 139 -3.96 4.37 -14.29
CA TRP A 139 -4.02 3.40 -13.22
C TRP A 139 -5.44 3.37 -12.68
N LEU A 140 -5.99 2.17 -12.53
CA LEU A 140 -7.20 1.96 -11.77
C LEU A 140 -6.79 1.64 -10.33
N VAL A 141 -7.14 2.51 -9.38
CA VAL A 141 -6.71 2.41 -7.99
C VAL A 141 -7.89 2.33 -7.05
N LEU A 142 -7.71 1.59 -5.97
CA LEU A 142 -8.52 1.66 -4.77
C LEU A 142 -7.74 2.46 -3.72
N ASP A 143 -8.20 3.69 -3.48
CA ASP A 143 -7.63 4.59 -2.48
C ASP A 143 -8.41 4.46 -1.16
N PRO A 144 -7.76 4.08 -0.04
CA PRO A 144 -8.45 3.94 1.25
C PRO A 144 -9.03 5.25 1.82
N ASN A 145 -8.67 6.41 1.26
CA ASN A 145 -9.18 7.72 1.66
C ASN A 145 -10.45 8.13 0.89
N HIS A 146 -10.81 7.41 -0.17
CA HIS A 146 -11.91 7.77 -1.06
C HIS A 146 -12.84 6.58 -1.34
N PRO A 147 -14.14 6.83 -1.53
CA PRO A 147 -15.07 5.78 -1.90
C PRO A 147 -14.86 5.35 -3.37
N GLY A 148 -14.89 4.04 -3.59
CA GLY A 148 -14.92 3.45 -4.93
C GLY A 148 -13.57 3.41 -5.66
N LEU A 149 -13.60 2.88 -6.88
CA LEU A 149 -12.44 2.81 -7.76
C LEU A 149 -12.21 4.14 -8.45
N GLN A 150 -10.95 4.54 -8.58
CA GLN A 150 -10.56 5.77 -9.23
C GLN A 150 -9.61 5.51 -10.40
N ARG A 151 -9.79 6.27 -11.48
CA ARG A 151 -8.83 6.29 -12.59
C ARG A 151 -7.86 7.43 -12.40
N TRP A 152 -6.60 7.12 -12.17
CA TRP A 152 -5.54 8.10 -12.02
C TRP A 152 -4.70 8.14 -13.31
N PRO A 153 -4.40 9.32 -13.88
CA PRO A 153 -3.28 9.42 -14.80
C PRO A 153 -2.05 8.93 -14.05
N ARG A 154 -1.21 8.09 -14.69
CA ARG A 154 -0.06 7.46 -14.03
C ARG A 154 0.61 8.44 -13.07
N PRO A 155 0.60 8.16 -11.75
CA PRO A 155 1.01 9.17 -10.81
C PRO A 155 2.47 9.53 -10.97
N GLY A 156 2.75 10.82 -10.78
CA GLY A 156 4.10 11.29 -10.56
C GLY A 156 4.78 10.51 -9.43
N LEU A 157 6.11 10.35 -9.55
CA LEU A 157 7.06 9.75 -8.59
C LEU A 157 6.48 8.74 -7.58
N VAL A 158 6.08 7.57 -8.08
CA VAL A 158 5.98 6.36 -7.22
C VAL A 158 7.38 6.06 -6.68
N VAL A 159 7.52 5.96 -5.37
CA VAL A 159 8.84 5.69 -4.75
C VAL A 159 9.07 4.21 -4.64
N THR A 160 8.06 3.46 -4.18
CA THR A 160 8.14 2.00 -4.15
C THR A 160 6.83 1.35 -4.59
N LEU A 161 6.94 0.13 -5.09
CA LEU A 161 5.85 -0.79 -5.33
C LEU A 161 6.03 -2.01 -4.44
N THR A 162 5.06 -2.28 -3.58
CA THR A 162 4.96 -3.50 -2.80
C THR A 162 4.12 -4.50 -3.57
N ARG A 163 4.78 -5.53 -4.10
CA ARG A 163 4.15 -6.61 -4.86
C ARG A 163 3.74 -7.73 -3.93
N ILE A 164 2.47 -8.13 -3.93
CA ILE A 164 1.94 -9.20 -3.09
C ILE A 164 1.36 -10.26 -4.03
N HIS A 165 1.89 -11.48 -3.97
CA HIS A 165 1.36 -12.61 -4.72
C HIS A 165 0.98 -13.74 -3.77
N ARG A 166 -0.10 -14.44 -4.12
CA ARG A 166 -0.45 -15.68 -3.44
C ARG A 166 0.55 -16.76 -3.81
N LEU A 167 1.02 -17.50 -2.80
CA LEU A 167 1.69 -18.76 -3.05
C LEU A 167 0.56 -19.77 -3.23
N LEU A 168 0.38 -20.26 -4.46
CA LEU A 168 -0.49 -21.41 -4.65
C LEU A 168 0.06 -22.53 -3.75
N ASP A 169 -0.84 -23.19 -3.02
CA ASP A 169 -0.50 -24.48 -2.43
C ASP A 169 0.03 -25.32 -3.58
N ARG A 170 1.33 -25.58 -3.60
CA ARG A 170 1.86 -26.64 -4.45
C ARG A 170 1.17 -27.87 -3.90
N ALA A 171 0.15 -28.35 -4.60
CA ALA A 171 -0.45 -29.64 -4.33
C ALA A 171 0.70 -30.63 -4.18
N ALA A 172 0.86 -31.15 -2.96
CA ALA A 172 1.72 -32.28 -2.68
C ALA A 172 1.07 -33.54 -3.27
#